data_AF-A0A4V1Y3Z7-F1
#
_entry.id   AF-A0A4V1Y3Z7-F1
#
_cell.length_a   1.000
_cell.length_b   1.000
_cell.length_c   1.000
_cell.angle_alpha   90.00
_cell.angle_beta   90.00
_cell.angle_gamma   90.00
#
_symmetry.space_group_name_H-M   'P 1'
#
loop_
_entity.id
_entity.type
_entity.pdbx_description
1 polymer ?
#
loop_
_entity_poly.entity_id
_entity_poly.type
_entity_poly.pdbx_seq_one_letter_code
_entity_poly.pdbx_strand_id
1 'polypeptide(L)'
;MPTRPHLLYAHRARHSRLAAALSCLLAVCMLAGCAAPRIAGRAESEQRLSPCESAVEAASAGTERAMSADSPITMRYVAAKQAQHDWLDVAVQCPLRFAEGTMRSAQMQYRTQQLARVLGANSKTLTVTRLDSVASVPIGGDALAQAALADDRAGFATEVLAGRFVSGVARDARTTPLAEDGTLLAMSENHKQAASQMMQLSNGARDLRQKLYGTDELLAHSTNVTDPVNGLRANTVAVVEMSCAREEMQAIAQSTRTMELPDDANAVQQAQQGLLQLSLLAATHAYTAFNLGYPSSDYAVFAADDDE
;
A
#
# COMPACT_ATOMS: atom_id res chain seq x y z
N MET A 1 88.37 -14.31 29.61
CA MET A 1 87.94 -13.28 30.58
C MET A 1 87.04 -12.28 29.87
N PRO A 2 85.90 -11.91 30.45
CA PRO A 2 84.78 -11.26 29.76
C PRO A 2 84.85 -9.73 29.83
N THR A 3 84.18 -9.04 28.90
CA THR A 3 83.22 -7.94 29.16
C THR A 3 82.64 -7.40 27.84
N ARG A 4 81.32 -7.57 27.68
CA ARG A 4 80.45 -6.69 26.87
C ARG A 4 79.67 -5.82 27.88
N PRO A 5 79.40 -4.56 27.55
CA PRO A 5 78.00 -4.14 27.35
C PRO A 5 77.85 -3.10 26.21
N HIS A 6 76.86 -3.24 25.31
CA HIS A 6 75.53 -2.61 25.28
C HIS A 6 75.46 -1.34 24.41
N LEU A 7 74.68 -1.43 23.32
CA LEU A 7 73.39 -0.73 23.11
C LEU A 7 73.54 0.79 23.11
N LEU A 8 73.46 1.44 21.94
CA LEU A 8 72.89 2.80 21.79
C LEU A 8 72.82 3.27 20.32
N TYR A 9 72.57 2.39 19.34
CA TYR A 9 72.52 2.82 17.91
C TYR A 9 71.34 2.33 17.08
N ALA A 10 70.32 1.73 17.70
CA ALA A 10 69.16 1.17 16.97
C ALA A 10 67.86 2.00 17.07
N HIS A 11 67.79 3.02 17.95
CA HIS A 11 66.54 3.78 18.17
C HIS A 11 66.34 4.96 17.21
N ARG A 12 67.39 5.65 16.75
CA ARG A 12 67.23 6.86 15.91
C ARG A 12 66.70 6.57 14.49
N ALA A 13 66.96 5.39 13.93
CA ALA A 13 66.57 5.07 12.55
C ALA A 13 65.09 4.64 12.40
N ARG A 14 64.41 4.25 13.49
CA ARG A 14 62.99 3.85 13.45
C ARG A 14 62.04 5.05 13.60
N HIS A 15 62.46 6.09 14.34
CA HIS A 15 61.65 7.29 14.51
C HIS A 15 61.61 8.20 13.27
N SER A 16 62.67 8.24 12.45
CA SER A 16 62.69 9.04 11.21
C SER A 16 61.80 8.47 10.09
N ARG A 17 61.62 7.15 10.04
CA ARG A 17 60.77 6.48 9.03
C ARG A 17 59.27 6.55 9.37
N LEU A 18 58.92 6.53 10.65
CA LEU A 18 57.54 6.72 11.11
C LEU A 18 57.06 8.17 10.96
N ALA A 19 57.94 9.16 11.15
CA ALA A 19 57.61 10.57 10.96
C ALA A 19 57.36 10.93 9.48
N ALA A 20 58.13 10.37 8.54
CA ALA A 20 57.94 10.62 7.12
C ALA A 20 56.64 10.00 6.55
N ALA A 21 56.24 8.83 7.06
CA ALA A 21 54.99 8.17 6.66
C ALA A 21 53.73 8.91 7.18
N LEU A 22 53.77 9.42 8.41
CA LEU A 22 52.68 10.23 8.98
C LEU A 22 52.52 11.58 8.26
N SER A 23 53.63 12.16 7.80
CA SER A 23 53.64 13.42 7.04
C SER A 23 52.99 13.28 5.65
N CYS A 24 53.20 12.14 4.97
CA CYS A 24 52.56 11.85 3.68
C CYS A 24 51.05 11.56 3.83
N LEU A 25 50.63 10.90 4.92
CA LEU A 25 49.20 10.66 5.21
C LEU A 25 48.45 11.95 5.55
N LEU A 26 49.07 12.88 6.29
CA LEU A 26 48.49 14.20 6.58
C LEU A 26 48.45 15.12 5.36
N ALA A 27 49.42 15.02 4.43
CA ALA A 27 49.42 15.81 3.20
C ALA A 27 48.34 15.37 2.19
N VAL A 28 47.99 14.08 2.14
CA VAL A 28 46.92 13.56 1.26
C VAL A 28 45.53 13.94 1.77
N CYS A 29 45.34 14.06 3.09
CA CYS A 29 44.05 14.49 3.68
C CYS A 29 43.73 15.98 3.47
N MET A 30 44.73 16.83 3.19
CA MET A 30 44.52 18.28 3.00
C MET A 30 44.15 18.67 1.55
N LEU A 31 44.19 17.73 0.59
CA LEU A 31 43.79 17.96 -0.80
C LEU A 31 42.36 17.52 -1.13
N ALA A 32 41.64 16.94 -0.17
CA ALA A 32 40.22 16.58 -0.32
C ALA A 32 39.25 17.73 0.02
N GLY A 33 39.76 18.93 0.30
CA GLY A 33 38.99 20.11 0.71
C GLY A 33 38.54 21.06 -0.40
N CYS A 34 38.78 20.73 -1.67
CA CYS A 34 38.23 21.50 -2.79
C CYS A 34 37.17 20.66 -3.52
N ALA A 35 35.99 20.54 -2.94
CA ALA A 35 34.80 20.41 -3.77
C ALA A 35 34.72 21.70 -4.59
N ALA A 36 35.16 21.66 -5.85
CA ALA A 36 34.80 22.72 -6.79
C ALA A 36 33.29 22.93 -6.65
N PRO A 37 32.78 24.17 -6.55
CA PRO A 37 31.35 24.38 -6.56
C PRO A 37 30.84 23.79 -7.88
N ARG A 38 30.20 22.62 -7.82
CA ARG A 38 29.44 22.13 -8.96
C ARG A 38 28.33 23.16 -9.12
N ILE A 39 28.50 24.03 -10.11
CA ILE A 39 27.36 24.64 -10.76
C ILE A 39 26.66 23.45 -11.39
N ALA A 40 25.63 22.92 -10.73
CA ALA A 40 24.71 22.00 -11.37
C ALA A 40 24.32 22.67 -12.68
N GLY A 41 24.74 22.07 -13.80
CA GLY A 41 24.33 22.59 -15.09
C GLY A 41 22.81 22.63 -15.10
N ARG A 42 22.22 23.60 -15.82
CA ARG A 42 20.76 23.73 -15.95
C ARG A 42 20.09 22.37 -16.24
N ALA A 43 20.78 21.49 -16.99
CA ALA A 43 20.41 20.11 -17.27
C ALA A 43 20.38 19.15 -16.06
N GLU A 44 21.30 19.26 -15.08
CA GLU A 44 21.29 18.41 -13.87
C GLU A 44 20.24 18.88 -12.84
N SER A 45 19.87 20.17 -12.86
CA SER A 45 18.73 20.70 -12.09
C SER A 45 17.36 20.40 -12.74
N GLU A 46 17.35 20.17 -14.06
CA GLU A 46 16.15 19.78 -14.83
C GLU A 46 15.87 18.27 -14.78
N GLN A 47 16.73 17.47 -14.14
CA GLN A 47 16.63 16.01 -14.10
C GLN A 47 16.44 15.42 -12.69
N ARG A 48 15.84 16.19 -11.78
CA ARG A 48 15.35 15.63 -10.51
C ARG A 48 13.88 15.29 -10.68
N LEU A 49 13.59 13.98 -10.71
CA LEU A 49 12.22 13.48 -10.66
C LEU A 49 11.49 14.11 -9.49
N SER A 50 10.24 14.47 -9.71
CA SER A 50 9.33 14.86 -8.63
C SER A 50 9.16 13.71 -7.63
N PRO A 51 8.69 13.98 -6.40
CA PRO A 51 8.40 12.92 -5.42
C PRO A 51 7.45 11.86 -6.00
N CYS A 52 6.40 12.30 -6.70
CA CYS A 52 5.48 11.41 -7.39
C CYS A 52 6.19 10.54 -8.43
N GLU A 53 6.93 11.13 -9.38
CA GLU A 53 7.64 10.35 -10.42
C GLU A 53 8.65 9.35 -9.83
N SER A 54 9.36 9.76 -8.78
CA SER A 54 10.30 8.89 -8.06
C SER A 54 9.58 7.71 -7.41
N ALA A 55 8.41 7.94 -6.79
CA ALA A 55 7.59 6.89 -6.19
C ALA A 55 7.07 5.93 -7.26
N VAL A 56 6.63 6.44 -8.42
CA VAL A 56 6.18 5.61 -9.55
C VAL A 56 7.29 4.70 -10.04
N GLU A 57 8.49 5.24 -10.26
CA GLU A 57 9.63 4.49 -10.78
C GLU A 57 10.04 3.38 -9.80
N ALA A 58 10.15 3.71 -8.51
CA ALA A 58 10.49 2.74 -7.47
C ALA A 58 9.47 1.59 -7.40
N ALA A 59 8.17 1.92 -7.37
CA ALA A 59 7.11 0.94 -7.28
C ALA A 59 7.02 0.04 -8.54
N SER A 60 7.26 0.63 -9.72
CA SER A 60 7.24 -0.10 -11.00
C SER A 60 8.43 -1.07 -11.08
N ALA A 61 9.65 -0.62 -10.77
CA ALA A 61 10.83 -1.48 -10.76
C ALA A 61 10.72 -2.62 -9.73
N GLY A 62 10.13 -2.35 -8.56
CA GLY A 62 9.82 -3.37 -7.55
C GLY A 62 8.82 -4.41 -8.08
N THR A 63 7.77 -3.97 -8.77
CA THR A 63 6.75 -4.82 -9.36
C THR A 63 7.32 -5.73 -10.45
N GLU A 64 8.12 -5.19 -11.37
CA GLU A 64 8.78 -5.97 -12.43
C GLU A 64 9.61 -7.11 -11.83
N ARG A 65 10.40 -6.82 -10.78
CA ARG A 65 11.22 -7.82 -10.09
C ARG A 65 10.36 -8.84 -9.34
N ALA A 66 9.25 -8.43 -8.73
CA ALA A 66 8.31 -9.34 -8.06
C ALA A 66 7.66 -10.32 -9.03
N MET A 67 7.35 -9.85 -10.25
CA MET A 67 6.61 -10.61 -11.24
C MET A 67 7.52 -11.46 -12.15
N SER A 68 8.77 -11.03 -12.38
CA SER A 68 9.77 -11.74 -13.19
C SER A 68 9.86 -13.23 -12.87
N ALA A 69 9.63 -14.07 -13.88
CA ALA A 69 9.76 -15.52 -13.76
C ALA A 69 11.23 -15.96 -13.65
N ASP A 70 12.15 -15.16 -14.19
CA ASP A 70 13.60 -15.44 -14.22
C ASP A 70 14.27 -15.12 -12.88
N SER A 71 13.61 -14.38 -12.01
CA SER A 71 14.14 -14.02 -10.69
C SER A 71 13.92 -15.14 -9.67
N PRO A 72 14.92 -15.44 -8.80
CA PRO A 72 14.74 -16.38 -7.70
C PRO A 72 13.55 -16.00 -6.81
N ILE A 73 12.82 -17.00 -6.30
CA ILE A 73 11.60 -16.78 -5.51
C ILE A 73 11.83 -15.88 -4.28
N THR A 74 13.00 -15.96 -3.65
CA THR A 74 13.39 -15.11 -2.52
C THR A 74 13.51 -13.64 -2.93
N MET A 75 14.11 -13.37 -4.10
CA MET A 75 14.23 -12.01 -4.66
C MET A 75 12.86 -11.45 -5.01
N ARG A 76 11.99 -12.27 -5.61
CA ARG A 76 10.60 -11.89 -5.92
C ARG A 76 9.81 -11.57 -4.67
N TYR A 77 9.99 -12.34 -3.60
CA TYR A 77 9.31 -12.12 -2.32
C TYR A 77 9.73 -10.79 -1.69
N VAL A 78 11.04 -10.52 -1.61
CA VAL A 78 11.55 -9.24 -1.09
C VAL A 78 11.08 -8.07 -1.95
N ALA A 79 11.09 -8.22 -3.28
CA ALA A 79 10.61 -7.21 -4.20
C ALA A 79 9.11 -6.93 -4.03
N ALA A 80 8.27 -7.96 -3.94
CA ALA A 80 6.83 -7.81 -3.70
C ALA A 80 6.55 -7.13 -2.35
N LYS A 81 7.29 -7.52 -1.31
CA LYS A 81 7.16 -6.96 0.04
C LYS A 81 7.57 -5.49 0.11
N GLN A 82 8.54 -5.07 -0.71
CA GLN A 82 8.89 -3.66 -0.82
C GLN A 82 7.84 -2.91 -1.67
N ALA A 83 7.49 -3.45 -2.83
CA ALA A 83 6.56 -2.82 -3.77
C ALA A 83 5.17 -2.56 -3.17
N GLN A 84 4.68 -3.38 -2.24
CA GLN A 84 3.41 -3.09 -1.54
C GLN A 84 3.46 -1.76 -0.75
N HIS A 85 4.63 -1.34 -0.26
CA HIS A 85 4.80 -0.05 0.42
C HIS A 85 5.05 1.06 -0.59
N ASP A 86 5.90 0.82 -1.60
CA ASP A 86 6.19 1.81 -2.64
C ASP A 86 4.91 2.23 -3.41
N TRP A 87 3.95 1.32 -3.59
CA TRP A 87 2.66 1.65 -4.18
C TRP A 87 1.74 2.47 -3.25
N LEU A 88 1.86 2.33 -1.92
CA LEU A 88 1.18 3.23 -0.98
C LEU A 88 1.80 4.63 -1.03
N ASP A 89 3.12 4.71 -1.21
CA ASP A 89 3.81 5.98 -1.44
C ASP A 89 3.30 6.64 -2.73
N VAL A 90 3.07 5.88 -3.81
CA VAL A 90 2.39 6.39 -5.01
C VAL A 90 0.99 6.91 -4.68
N ALA A 91 0.19 6.17 -3.92
CA ALA A 91 -1.17 6.59 -3.60
C ALA A 91 -1.21 7.93 -2.82
N VAL A 92 -0.23 8.14 -1.94
CA VAL A 92 -0.14 9.34 -1.09
C VAL A 92 0.54 10.52 -1.79
N GLN A 93 1.58 10.27 -2.59
CA GLN A 93 2.39 11.32 -3.22
C GLN A 93 1.87 11.76 -4.59
N CYS A 94 1.03 10.95 -5.24
CA CYS A 94 0.48 11.22 -6.57
C CYS A 94 -1.05 11.35 -6.50
N PRO A 95 -1.62 12.57 -6.36
CA PRO A 95 -3.07 12.76 -6.22
C PRO A 95 -3.90 12.11 -7.35
N LEU A 96 -3.37 12.13 -8.58
CA LEU A 96 -4.00 11.53 -9.77
C LEU A 96 -3.88 10.00 -9.85
N ARG A 97 -3.01 9.39 -9.04
CA ARG A 97 -2.74 7.94 -9.05
C ARG A 97 -3.11 7.28 -7.73
N PHE A 98 -3.98 7.91 -6.93
CA PHE A 98 -4.46 7.34 -5.66
C PHE A 98 -5.03 5.93 -5.84
N ALA A 99 -5.96 5.76 -6.78
CA ALA A 99 -6.61 4.47 -7.03
C ALA A 99 -5.61 3.42 -7.57
N GLU A 100 -4.72 3.82 -8.49
CA GLU A 100 -3.71 2.92 -9.03
C GLU A 100 -2.73 2.46 -7.94
N GLY A 101 -2.17 3.38 -7.16
CA GLY A 101 -1.26 3.03 -6.06
C GLY A 101 -1.92 2.14 -5.03
N THR A 102 -3.17 2.44 -4.66
CA THR A 102 -3.94 1.63 -3.70
C THR A 102 -4.16 0.20 -4.22
N MET A 103 -4.66 0.05 -5.45
CA MET A 103 -4.94 -1.27 -6.03
C MET A 103 -3.65 -2.07 -6.27
N ARG A 104 -2.59 -1.43 -6.78
CA ARG A 104 -1.29 -2.11 -7.00
C ARG A 104 -0.62 -2.50 -5.68
N SER A 105 -0.81 -1.71 -4.61
CA SER A 105 -0.41 -2.14 -3.26
C SER A 105 -1.13 -3.44 -2.89
N ALA A 106 -2.45 -3.51 -3.03
CA ALA A 106 -3.21 -4.73 -2.73
C ALA A 106 -2.74 -5.94 -3.57
N GLN A 107 -2.46 -5.74 -4.86
CA GLN A 107 -1.89 -6.79 -5.72
C GLN A 107 -0.55 -7.29 -5.18
N MET A 108 0.35 -6.39 -4.78
CA MET A 108 1.66 -6.74 -4.23
C MET A 108 1.58 -7.36 -2.84
N GLN A 109 0.62 -6.97 -2.01
CA GLN A 109 0.32 -7.63 -0.74
C GLN A 109 -0.12 -9.08 -0.97
N TYR A 110 -1.05 -9.29 -1.90
CA TYR A 110 -1.49 -10.63 -2.29
C TYR A 110 -0.35 -11.47 -2.87
N ARG A 111 0.49 -10.87 -3.72
CA ARG A 111 1.68 -11.53 -4.28
C ARG A 111 2.70 -11.92 -3.20
N THR A 112 2.95 -11.02 -2.25
CA THR A 112 3.83 -11.27 -1.11
C THR A 112 3.36 -12.48 -0.31
N GLN A 113 2.05 -12.58 -0.05
CA GLN A 113 1.47 -13.72 0.66
C GLN A 113 1.53 -15.04 -0.11
N GLN A 114 1.34 -15.01 -1.44
CA GLN A 114 1.55 -16.20 -2.27
C GLN A 114 3.00 -16.70 -2.20
N LEU A 115 3.98 -15.80 -2.33
CA LEU A 115 5.39 -16.14 -2.29
C LEU A 115 5.83 -16.59 -0.89
N ALA A 116 5.34 -15.93 0.16
CA ALA A 116 5.60 -16.29 1.54
C ALA A 116 5.16 -17.73 1.85
N ARG A 117 3.98 -18.13 1.38
CA ARG A 117 3.46 -19.51 1.52
C ARG A 117 4.38 -20.55 0.89
N VAL A 118 4.90 -20.29 -0.30
CA VAL A 118 5.84 -21.21 -0.98
C VAL A 118 7.18 -21.28 -0.23
N LEU A 119 7.61 -20.17 0.36
CA LEU A 119 8.85 -20.08 1.13
C LEU A 119 8.74 -20.61 2.57
N GLY A 120 7.53 -20.92 3.06
CA GLY A 120 7.29 -21.18 4.48
C GLY A 120 7.60 -19.97 5.37
N ALA A 121 7.54 -18.75 4.82
CA ALA A 121 7.79 -17.51 5.53
C ALA A 121 6.49 -16.91 6.09
N ASN A 122 6.59 -16.21 7.22
CA ASN A 122 5.50 -15.41 7.75
C ASN A 122 5.56 -14.00 7.14
N SER A 123 4.44 -13.54 6.58
CA SER A 123 4.29 -12.15 6.11
C SER A 123 3.09 -11.50 6.77
N LYS A 124 3.28 -10.27 7.26
CA LYS A 124 2.20 -9.44 7.79
C LYS A 124 1.60 -8.63 6.64
N THR A 125 0.29 -8.74 6.45
CA THR A 125 -0.45 -7.93 5.48
C THR A 125 -0.60 -6.50 6.00
N LEU A 126 -0.59 -5.52 5.08
CA LEU A 126 -0.81 -4.12 5.39
C LEU A 126 -2.30 -3.83 5.30
N THR A 127 -3.06 -4.27 6.32
CA THR A 127 -4.51 -4.06 6.36
C THR A 127 -4.92 -3.07 7.44
N VAL A 128 -5.91 -2.25 7.12
CA VAL A 128 -6.65 -1.40 8.02
C VAL A 128 -8.12 -1.73 7.82
N THR A 129 -8.84 -2.05 8.89
CA THR A 129 -10.29 -2.34 8.84
C THR A 129 -11.12 -1.28 9.57
N ARG A 130 -10.45 -0.32 10.22
CA ARG A 130 -11.03 0.74 11.06
C ARG A 130 -10.11 1.95 11.06
N LEU A 131 -10.70 3.14 11.19
CA LEU A 131 -10.02 4.43 11.21
C LEU A 131 -9.90 4.99 12.65
N ASP A 132 -9.77 4.12 13.65
CA ASP A 132 -9.79 4.48 15.09
C ASP A 132 -8.74 5.54 15.47
N SER A 133 -7.61 5.59 14.75
CA SER A 133 -6.49 6.50 15.01
C SER A 133 -6.49 7.76 14.13
N VAL A 134 -7.49 7.93 13.25
CA VAL A 134 -7.55 9.03 12.30
C VAL A 134 -8.35 10.18 12.89
N ALA A 135 -7.68 11.31 13.13
CA ALA A 135 -8.32 12.52 13.66
C ALA A 135 -8.89 13.43 12.54
N SER A 136 -8.26 13.41 11.36
CA SER A 136 -8.66 14.18 10.20
C SER A 136 -8.12 13.53 8.92
N VAL A 137 -8.74 13.86 7.79
CA VAL A 137 -8.27 13.46 6.46
C VAL A 137 -8.35 14.67 5.53
N PRO A 138 -7.48 14.76 4.52
CA PRO A 138 -7.39 15.94 3.67
C PRO A 138 -8.36 15.89 2.47
N ILE A 139 -9.51 15.22 2.63
CA ILE A 139 -10.51 15.05 1.56
C ILE A 139 -11.85 15.65 1.97
N GLY A 140 -12.65 16.02 0.98
CA GLY A 140 -13.95 16.64 1.19
C GLY A 140 -14.94 15.72 1.92
N GLY A 141 -15.81 16.33 2.73
CA GLY A 141 -16.85 15.59 3.47
C GLY A 141 -17.77 14.76 2.57
N ASP A 142 -18.12 15.27 1.38
CA ASP A 142 -18.97 14.53 0.43
C ASP A 142 -18.26 13.27 -0.11
N ALA A 143 -16.95 13.33 -0.32
CA ALA A 143 -16.16 12.15 -0.73
C ALA A 143 -16.12 11.11 0.39
N LEU A 144 -16.00 11.54 1.65
CA LEU A 144 -16.11 10.65 2.80
C LEU A 144 -17.50 10.04 2.94
N ALA A 145 -18.56 10.81 2.68
CA ALA A 145 -19.93 10.28 2.72
C ALA A 145 -20.18 9.25 1.61
N GLN A 146 -19.62 9.47 0.41
CA GLN A 146 -19.67 8.52 -0.70
C GLN A 146 -18.89 7.23 -0.38
N ALA A 147 -17.68 7.35 0.18
CA ALA A 147 -16.89 6.20 0.64
C ALA A 147 -17.60 5.44 1.77
N ALA A 148 -18.17 6.15 2.75
CA ALA A 148 -18.95 5.55 3.83
C ALA A 148 -20.19 4.79 3.33
N LEU A 149 -20.84 5.28 2.26
CA LEU A 149 -21.94 4.57 1.61
C LEU A 149 -21.46 3.28 0.92
N ALA A 150 -20.25 3.22 0.38
CA ALA A 150 -19.70 1.99 -0.18
C ALA A 150 -19.46 0.94 0.91
N ASP A 151 -18.78 1.32 1.99
CA ASP A 151 -18.53 0.46 3.16
C ASP A 151 -19.85 -0.05 3.78
N ASP A 152 -20.82 0.83 4.01
CA ASP A 152 -22.11 0.45 4.63
C ASP A 152 -22.89 -0.56 3.77
N ARG A 153 -22.87 -0.38 2.43
CA ARG A 153 -23.45 -1.35 1.48
C ARG A 153 -22.75 -2.69 1.53
N ALA A 154 -21.41 -2.69 1.55
CA ALA A 154 -20.63 -3.92 1.64
C ALA A 154 -20.86 -4.63 2.97
N GLY A 155 -20.94 -3.89 4.08
CA GLY A 155 -21.26 -4.43 5.40
C GLY A 155 -22.63 -5.12 5.43
N PHE A 156 -23.66 -4.46 4.91
CA PHE A 156 -24.99 -5.05 4.78
C PHE A 156 -25.00 -6.30 3.89
N ALA A 157 -24.35 -6.24 2.72
CA ALA A 157 -24.30 -7.36 1.80
C ALA A 157 -23.61 -8.58 2.43
N THR A 158 -22.48 -8.36 3.11
CA THR A 158 -21.73 -9.41 3.80
C THR A 158 -22.53 -10.02 4.96
N GLU A 159 -23.33 -9.24 5.69
CA GLU A 159 -24.24 -9.75 6.72
C GLU A 159 -25.34 -10.67 6.14
N VAL A 160 -25.97 -10.23 5.04
CA VAL A 160 -26.99 -11.03 4.34
C VAL A 160 -26.38 -12.35 3.83
N LEU A 161 -25.20 -12.28 3.21
CA LEU A 161 -24.48 -13.46 2.74
C LEU A 161 -24.10 -14.38 3.91
N ALA A 162 -23.59 -13.85 5.03
CA ALA A 162 -23.29 -14.64 6.22
C ALA A 162 -24.50 -15.48 6.66
N GLY A 163 -25.69 -14.88 6.72
CA GLY A 163 -26.93 -15.59 7.05
C GLY A 163 -27.28 -16.71 6.06
N ARG A 164 -27.07 -16.48 4.75
CA ARG A 164 -27.30 -17.50 3.71
C ARG A 164 -26.34 -18.68 3.78
N PHE A 165 -25.08 -18.43 4.14
CA PHE A 165 -24.08 -19.49 4.29
C PHE A 165 -24.28 -20.28 5.60
N VAL A 166 -24.52 -19.62 6.73
CA VAL A 166 -24.79 -20.27 8.02
C VAL A 166 -26.07 -21.13 7.96
N SER A 167 -27.12 -20.65 7.29
CA SER A 167 -28.34 -21.44 7.08
C SER A 167 -28.18 -22.61 6.10
N GLY A 168 -27.05 -22.71 5.41
CA GLY A 168 -26.77 -23.74 4.41
C GLY A 168 -27.49 -23.54 3.07
N VAL A 169 -28.18 -22.41 2.87
CA VAL A 169 -28.84 -22.03 1.60
C VAL A 169 -27.80 -21.78 0.50
N ALA A 170 -26.64 -21.23 0.87
CA ALA A 170 -25.49 -21.06 -0.01
C ALA A 170 -24.27 -21.82 0.55
N ARG A 171 -23.43 -22.36 -0.35
CA ARG A 171 -22.21 -23.08 0.04
C ARG A 171 -21.11 -22.96 -1.02
N ASP A 172 -19.88 -22.77 -0.56
CA ASP A 172 -18.66 -22.98 -1.35
C ASP A 172 -17.44 -23.11 -0.43
N ALA A 173 -16.34 -23.60 -1.01
CA ALA A 173 -15.14 -23.94 -0.26
C ALA A 173 -14.41 -22.74 0.36
N ARG A 174 -14.64 -21.51 -0.12
CA ARG A 174 -13.95 -20.31 0.35
C ARG A 174 -14.77 -19.52 1.37
N THR A 175 -16.08 -19.39 1.14
CA THR A 175 -16.96 -18.54 1.96
C THR A 175 -17.64 -19.31 3.08
N THR A 176 -17.95 -20.61 2.91
CA THR A 176 -18.58 -21.40 4.00
C THR A 176 -17.76 -21.38 5.30
N PRO A 177 -16.44 -21.61 5.31
CA PRO A 177 -15.66 -21.58 6.55
C PRO A 177 -15.69 -20.22 7.25
N LEU A 178 -15.67 -19.13 6.47
CA LEU A 178 -15.73 -17.75 6.99
C LEU A 178 -17.08 -17.40 7.60
N ALA A 179 -18.16 -18.02 7.12
CA ALA A 179 -19.47 -17.87 7.70
C ALA A 179 -19.58 -18.64 9.02
N GLU A 180 -19.09 -19.88 9.04
CA GLU A 180 -19.15 -20.79 10.19
C GLU A 180 -18.28 -20.32 11.36
N ASP A 181 -17.11 -19.72 11.10
CA ASP A 181 -16.21 -19.20 12.14
C ASP A 181 -16.53 -17.75 12.58
N GLY A 182 -17.55 -17.14 11.97
CA GLY A 182 -17.99 -15.78 12.27
C GLY A 182 -17.19 -14.67 11.58
N THR A 183 -16.21 -15.00 10.75
CA THR A 183 -15.39 -14.01 10.02
C THR A 183 -16.22 -13.11 9.13
N LEU A 184 -17.23 -13.62 8.41
CA LEU A 184 -18.10 -12.77 7.57
C LEU A 184 -18.90 -11.76 8.41
N LEU A 185 -19.38 -12.15 9.59
CA LEU A 185 -20.04 -11.20 10.50
C LEU A 185 -19.05 -10.15 11.00
N ALA A 186 -17.83 -10.56 11.35
CA ALA A 186 -16.77 -9.61 11.74
C ALA A 186 -16.41 -8.64 10.60
N MET A 187 -16.39 -9.10 9.35
CA MET A 187 -16.22 -8.25 8.16
C MET A 187 -17.34 -7.22 8.05
N SER A 188 -18.60 -7.65 8.17
CA SER A 188 -19.77 -6.75 8.20
C SER A 188 -19.65 -5.67 9.28
N GLU A 189 -19.29 -6.04 10.51
CA GLU A 189 -19.14 -5.08 11.60
C GLU A 189 -17.98 -4.10 11.36
N ASN A 190 -16.88 -4.57 10.77
CA ASN A 190 -15.77 -3.69 10.41
C ASN A 190 -16.17 -2.67 9.34
N HIS A 191 -16.91 -3.09 8.30
CA HIS A 191 -17.46 -2.17 7.30
C HIS A 191 -18.37 -1.10 7.93
N LYS A 192 -19.34 -1.51 8.78
CA LYS A 192 -20.26 -0.57 9.45
C LYS A 192 -19.52 0.41 10.37
N GLN A 193 -18.46 -0.06 11.03
CA GLN A 193 -17.60 0.77 11.87
C GLN A 193 -16.80 1.77 11.02
N ALA A 194 -16.17 1.31 9.93
CA ALA A 194 -15.43 2.16 9.00
C ALA A 194 -16.34 3.24 8.37
N ALA A 195 -17.52 2.84 7.90
CA ALA A 195 -18.57 3.76 7.42
C ALA A 195 -18.92 4.83 8.45
N SER A 196 -19.14 4.42 9.70
CA SER A 196 -19.49 5.35 10.78
C SER A 196 -18.35 6.31 11.11
N GLN A 197 -17.10 5.86 11.04
CA GLN A 197 -15.92 6.69 11.26
C GLN A 197 -15.69 7.67 10.11
N MET A 198 -15.86 7.25 8.86
CA MET A 198 -15.82 8.16 7.72
C MET A 198 -16.91 9.23 7.82
N MET A 199 -18.12 8.87 8.27
CA MET A 199 -19.16 9.87 8.51
C MET A 199 -18.82 10.84 9.65
N GLN A 200 -18.16 10.37 10.71
CA GLN A 200 -17.65 11.27 11.76
C GLN A 200 -16.59 12.24 11.22
N LEU A 201 -15.69 11.74 10.36
CA LEU A 201 -14.65 12.55 9.70
C LEU A 201 -15.20 13.49 8.64
N SER A 202 -16.40 13.21 8.08
CA SER A 202 -17.01 14.00 7.01
C SER A 202 -17.41 15.43 7.40
N ASN A 203 -17.35 15.75 8.69
CA ASN A 203 -17.57 17.08 9.25
C ASN A 203 -18.89 17.73 8.81
N GLY A 204 -19.99 16.97 8.91
CA GLY A 204 -21.34 17.49 8.65
C GLY A 204 -21.83 17.35 7.20
N ALA A 205 -21.10 16.61 6.36
CA ALA A 205 -21.63 16.18 5.07
C ALA A 205 -22.93 15.39 5.24
N ARG A 206 -23.75 15.39 4.19
CA ARG A 206 -25.01 14.63 4.19
C ARG A 206 -24.70 13.14 4.31
N ASP A 207 -25.24 12.47 5.32
CA ASP A 207 -25.16 11.01 5.42
C ASP A 207 -25.92 10.37 4.25
N LEU A 208 -25.19 9.64 3.41
CA LEU A 208 -25.73 8.96 2.23
C LEU A 208 -26.10 7.50 2.50
N ARG A 209 -25.68 6.95 3.66
CA ARG A 209 -25.92 5.57 4.04
C ARG A 209 -27.40 5.29 4.23
N GLN A 210 -27.77 4.02 4.06
CA GLN A 210 -29.15 3.57 4.14
C GLN A 210 -29.29 2.49 5.20
N LYS A 211 -30.46 2.43 5.84
CA LYS A 211 -30.75 1.37 6.81
C LYS A 211 -30.97 0.00 6.15
N LEU A 212 -31.42 0.00 4.90
CA LEU A 212 -31.79 -1.19 4.14
C LEU A 212 -31.34 -1.01 2.70
N TYR A 213 -30.72 -2.05 2.15
CA TYR A 213 -30.37 -2.12 0.73
C TYR A 213 -31.13 -3.26 0.05
N GLY A 214 -31.22 -3.21 -1.27
CA GLY A 214 -31.82 -4.28 -2.06
C GLY A 214 -31.06 -5.59 -1.87
N THR A 215 -31.79 -6.69 -1.66
CA THR A 215 -31.21 -8.01 -1.43
C THR A 215 -31.41 -8.97 -2.61
N ASP A 216 -32.27 -8.64 -3.57
CA ASP A 216 -32.69 -9.56 -4.65
C ASP A 216 -31.50 -10.21 -5.36
N GLU A 217 -30.47 -9.44 -5.72
CA GLU A 217 -29.26 -9.95 -6.38
C GLU A 217 -28.44 -10.86 -5.45
N LEU A 218 -28.28 -10.47 -4.18
CA LEU A 218 -27.58 -11.28 -3.17
C LEU A 218 -28.33 -12.60 -2.90
N LEU A 219 -29.66 -12.58 -2.99
CA LEU A 219 -30.55 -13.75 -2.84
C LEU A 219 -30.56 -14.64 -4.09
N ALA A 220 -30.43 -14.07 -5.29
CA ALA A 220 -30.29 -14.85 -6.52
C ALA A 220 -28.89 -15.46 -6.67
N HIS A 221 -27.86 -14.75 -6.23
CA HIS A 221 -26.46 -15.05 -6.53
C HIS A 221 -25.57 -15.01 -5.29
N SER A 222 -25.84 -15.86 -4.29
CA SER A 222 -25.04 -15.84 -3.04
C SER A 222 -23.60 -16.34 -3.17
N THR A 223 -23.36 -17.28 -4.07
CA THR A 223 -22.06 -17.96 -4.16
C THR A 223 -21.18 -17.32 -5.20
N ASN A 224 -21.73 -17.07 -6.39
CA ASN A 224 -21.02 -16.39 -7.46
C ASN A 224 -21.96 -15.44 -8.18
N VAL A 225 -21.45 -14.27 -8.51
CA VAL A 225 -22.12 -13.22 -9.29
C VAL A 225 -21.18 -12.77 -10.42
N THR A 226 -21.75 -12.16 -11.44
CA THR A 226 -20.98 -11.48 -12.48
C THR A 226 -20.68 -10.07 -12.00
N ASP A 227 -19.40 -9.70 -11.97
CA ASP A 227 -19.00 -8.33 -11.68
C ASP A 227 -19.46 -7.42 -12.83
N PRO A 228 -20.30 -6.40 -12.56
CA PRO A 228 -20.85 -5.54 -13.60
C PRO A 228 -19.79 -4.68 -14.29
N VAL A 229 -18.62 -4.44 -13.67
CA VAL A 229 -17.59 -3.55 -14.22
C VAL A 229 -16.77 -4.24 -15.32
N ASN A 230 -16.52 -5.54 -15.21
CA ASN A 230 -15.63 -6.25 -16.14
C ASN A 230 -16.19 -7.57 -16.68
N GLY A 231 -17.43 -7.91 -16.33
CA GLY A 231 -18.11 -9.12 -16.80
C GLY A 231 -17.55 -10.42 -16.22
N LEU A 232 -16.62 -10.38 -15.27
CA LEU A 232 -16.01 -11.58 -14.70
C LEU A 232 -16.95 -12.23 -13.67
N ARG A 233 -17.17 -13.54 -13.81
CA ARG A 233 -17.88 -14.32 -12.81
C ARG A 233 -16.94 -14.68 -11.67
N ALA A 234 -17.24 -14.23 -10.46
CA ALA A 234 -16.42 -14.46 -9.27
C ALA A 234 -17.29 -14.72 -8.03
N ASN A 235 -16.64 -15.08 -6.92
CA ASN A 235 -17.30 -15.27 -5.63
C ASN A 235 -18.03 -13.98 -5.21
N THR A 236 -19.27 -14.10 -4.74
CA THR A 236 -20.11 -12.92 -4.48
C THR A 236 -19.55 -12.01 -3.41
N VAL A 237 -19.02 -12.56 -2.29
CA VAL A 237 -18.36 -11.74 -1.26
C VAL A 237 -17.12 -11.05 -1.85
N ALA A 238 -16.37 -11.73 -2.72
CA ALA A 238 -15.23 -11.12 -3.39
C ALA A 238 -15.61 -9.94 -4.30
N VAL A 239 -16.73 -10.04 -5.02
CA VAL A 239 -17.25 -8.94 -5.85
C VAL A 239 -17.75 -7.78 -4.99
N VAL A 240 -18.39 -8.06 -3.84
CA VAL A 240 -18.79 -7.03 -2.86
C VAL A 240 -17.58 -6.24 -2.38
N GLU A 241 -16.53 -6.93 -1.91
CA GLU A 241 -15.29 -6.29 -1.45
C GLU A 241 -14.59 -5.49 -2.56
N MET A 242 -14.49 -6.04 -3.77
CA MET A 242 -13.87 -5.34 -4.89
C MET A 242 -14.67 -4.09 -5.30
N SER A 243 -16.00 -4.17 -5.28
CA SER A 243 -16.88 -3.03 -5.56
C SER A 243 -16.72 -1.94 -4.49
N CYS A 244 -16.66 -2.33 -3.21
CA CYS A 244 -16.38 -1.41 -2.10
C CYS A 244 -15.05 -0.67 -2.32
N ALA A 245 -13.98 -1.41 -2.60
CA ALA A 245 -12.66 -0.84 -2.87
C ALA A 245 -12.70 0.19 -4.02
N ARG A 246 -13.35 -0.16 -5.14
CA ARG A 246 -13.44 0.71 -6.32
C ARG A 246 -14.22 1.99 -6.03
N GLU A 247 -15.37 1.87 -5.39
CA GLU A 247 -16.24 3.02 -5.09
C GLU A 247 -15.59 3.97 -4.08
N GLU A 248 -14.93 3.44 -3.05
CA GLU A 248 -14.12 4.25 -2.12
C GLU A 248 -12.99 4.98 -2.84
N MET A 249 -12.18 4.24 -3.62
CA MET A 249 -11.07 4.83 -4.37
C MET A 249 -11.55 5.89 -5.36
N GLN A 250 -12.71 5.69 -5.99
CA GLN A 250 -13.30 6.67 -6.91
C GLN A 250 -13.68 7.95 -6.17
N ALA A 251 -14.36 7.84 -5.02
CA ALA A 251 -14.74 8.98 -4.20
C ALA A 251 -13.51 9.77 -3.71
N ILE A 252 -12.51 9.06 -3.20
CA ILE A 252 -11.27 9.66 -2.68
C ILE A 252 -10.48 10.29 -3.83
N ALA A 253 -10.30 9.59 -4.96
CA ALA A 253 -9.56 10.09 -6.11
C ALA A 253 -10.20 11.33 -6.73
N GLN A 254 -11.54 11.44 -6.74
CA GLN A 254 -12.21 12.66 -7.18
C GLN A 254 -11.88 13.85 -6.26
N SER A 255 -11.84 13.62 -4.95
CA SER A 255 -11.47 14.68 -4.00
C SER A 255 -9.99 15.04 -4.01
N THR A 256 -9.09 14.08 -4.28
CA THR A 256 -7.64 14.34 -4.29
C THR A 256 -7.21 15.20 -5.48
N ARG A 257 -7.94 15.16 -6.60
CA ARG A 257 -7.64 15.98 -7.79
C ARG A 257 -7.70 17.48 -7.55
N THR A 258 -8.56 17.91 -6.63
CA THR A 258 -8.76 19.31 -6.27
C THR A 258 -8.16 19.65 -4.90
N MET A 259 -7.37 18.74 -4.33
CA MET A 259 -6.75 18.94 -3.03
C MET A 259 -5.59 19.92 -3.13
N GLU A 260 -5.67 21.00 -2.36
CA GLU A 260 -4.53 21.88 -2.12
C GLU A 260 -3.83 21.41 -0.84
N LEU A 261 -2.53 21.14 -0.94
CA LEU A 261 -1.73 20.80 0.24
C LEU A 261 -1.47 22.08 1.06
N PRO A 262 -1.55 22.01 2.40
CA PRO A 262 -1.17 23.14 3.25
C PRO A 262 0.31 23.52 3.08
N ASP A 263 0.64 24.80 3.31
CA ASP A 263 2.05 25.24 3.34
C ASP A 263 2.82 24.74 4.58
N ASP A 264 2.10 24.30 5.62
CA ASP A 264 2.67 23.79 6.86
C ASP A 264 3.09 22.31 6.74
N ALA A 265 4.37 22.03 7.00
CA ALA A 265 4.94 20.69 6.84
C ALA A 265 4.27 19.64 7.77
N ASN A 266 3.82 20.02 8.97
CA ASN A 266 3.14 19.09 9.86
C ASN A 266 1.73 18.77 9.34
N ALA A 267 1.03 19.77 8.82
CA ALA A 267 -0.28 19.60 8.19
C ALA A 267 -0.19 18.73 6.92
N VAL A 268 0.87 18.87 6.12
CA VAL A 268 1.16 17.95 5.00
C VAL A 268 1.37 16.52 5.49
N GLN A 269 2.17 16.32 6.53
CA GLN A 269 2.42 15.00 7.09
C GLN A 269 1.12 14.34 7.60
N GLN A 270 0.26 15.10 8.28
CA GLN A 270 -1.04 14.63 8.77
C GLN A 270 -1.99 14.29 7.61
N ALA A 271 -2.05 15.14 6.59
CA ALA A 271 -2.82 14.89 5.37
C ALA A 271 -2.40 13.56 4.71
N GLN A 272 -1.09 13.36 4.55
CA GLN A 272 -0.51 12.14 3.98
C GLN A 272 -0.82 10.90 4.83
N GLN A 273 -0.76 11.00 6.16
CA GLN A 273 -1.14 9.91 7.06
C GLN A 273 -2.62 9.55 6.93
N GLY A 274 -3.51 10.55 6.83
CA GLY A 274 -4.93 10.33 6.58
C GLY A 274 -5.19 9.61 5.26
N LEU A 275 -4.55 10.06 4.17
CA LEU A 275 -4.63 9.40 2.86
C LEU A 275 -4.08 7.97 2.88
N LEU A 276 -3.00 7.74 3.61
CA LEU A 276 -2.44 6.40 3.79
C LEU A 276 -3.44 5.47 4.47
N GLN A 277 -4.14 5.92 5.52
CA GLN A 277 -5.14 5.09 6.20
C GLN A 277 -6.33 4.77 5.29
N LEU A 278 -6.80 5.75 4.50
CA LEU A 278 -7.86 5.53 3.52
C LEU A 278 -7.42 4.57 2.39
N SER A 279 -6.18 4.72 1.90
CA SER A 279 -5.60 3.79 0.92
C SER A 279 -5.50 2.38 1.49
N LEU A 280 -5.04 2.22 2.74
CA LEU A 280 -4.96 0.92 3.39
C LEU A 280 -6.34 0.28 3.62
N LEU A 281 -7.37 1.06 3.91
CA LEU A 281 -8.75 0.57 4.02
C LEU A 281 -9.24 0.00 2.68
N ALA A 282 -9.20 0.80 1.62
CA ALA A 282 -9.59 0.35 0.27
C ALA A 282 -8.72 -0.82 -0.23
N ALA A 283 -7.41 -0.81 0.04
CA ALA A 283 -6.52 -1.93 -0.29
C ALA A 283 -6.87 -3.20 0.50
N THR A 284 -7.40 -3.07 1.71
CA THR A 284 -7.85 -4.22 2.52
C THR A 284 -9.04 -4.90 1.86
N HIS A 285 -9.99 -4.13 1.32
CA HIS A 285 -11.12 -4.65 0.56
C HIS A 285 -10.65 -5.39 -0.70
N ALA A 286 -9.80 -4.77 -1.53
CA ALA A 286 -9.23 -5.41 -2.72
C ALA A 286 -8.43 -6.68 -2.39
N TYR A 287 -7.58 -6.64 -1.35
CA TYR A 287 -6.82 -7.79 -0.88
C TYR A 287 -7.74 -8.94 -0.39
N THR A 288 -8.82 -8.59 0.30
CA THR A 288 -9.82 -9.57 0.77
C THR A 288 -10.53 -10.23 -0.42
N ALA A 289 -10.91 -9.44 -1.43
CA ALA A 289 -11.45 -9.96 -2.68
C ALA A 289 -10.48 -10.96 -3.34
N PHE A 290 -9.18 -10.65 -3.41
CA PHE A 290 -8.17 -11.57 -3.96
C PHE A 290 -8.03 -12.88 -3.17
N ASN A 291 -8.18 -12.85 -1.85
CA ASN A 291 -8.17 -14.08 -1.03
C ASN A 291 -9.42 -14.93 -1.21
N LEU A 292 -10.57 -14.30 -1.44
CA LEU A 292 -11.81 -14.96 -1.86
C LEU A 292 -11.75 -15.40 -3.34
N GLY A 293 -10.65 -15.04 -4.02
CA GLY A 293 -10.23 -15.44 -5.35
C GLY A 293 -10.92 -14.71 -6.48
N TYR A 294 -11.21 -13.44 -6.27
CA TYR A 294 -11.26 -12.45 -7.32
C TYR A 294 -9.90 -12.40 -8.06
N PRO A 295 -9.84 -12.32 -9.40
CA PRO A 295 -8.58 -12.26 -10.13
C PRO A 295 -7.80 -10.97 -9.83
N SER A 296 -6.51 -11.09 -9.48
CA SER A 296 -5.65 -9.95 -9.15
C SER A 296 -4.87 -9.38 -10.34
N SER A 297 -5.13 -9.83 -11.56
CA SER A 297 -4.47 -9.37 -12.78
C SER A 297 -5.00 -8.01 -13.24
N ASP A 298 -4.15 -7.22 -13.91
CA ASP A 298 -4.47 -5.85 -14.34
C ASP A 298 -5.76 -5.77 -15.17
N TYR A 299 -6.03 -6.72 -16.08
CA TYR A 299 -7.28 -6.72 -16.86
C TYR A 299 -8.56 -6.84 -16.01
N ALA A 300 -8.47 -7.42 -14.81
CA ALA A 300 -9.60 -7.62 -13.92
C ALA A 300 -9.80 -6.41 -13.00
N VAL A 301 -8.71 -5.81 -12.52
CA VAL A 301 -8.76 -4.75 -11.50
C VAL A 301 -8.74 -3.33 -12.09
N PHE A 302 -8.19 -3.17 -13.30
CA PHE A 302 -8.12 -1.92 -14.06
C PHE A 302 -8.84 -2.05 -15.41
N ALA A 303 -9.85 -2.92 -15.51
CA ALA A 303 -10.65 -3.05 -16.73
C ALA A 303 -10.98 -1.64 -17.26
N ALA A 304 -10.55 -1.40 -18.50
CA ALA A 304 -10.54 -0.09 -19.11
C ALA A 304 -11.95 0.51 -19.14
N ASP A 305 -12.03 1.83 -18.98
CA ASP A 305 -13.16 2.65 -19.43
C ASP A 305 -13.28 2.59 -20.97
N ASP A 306 -13.26 1.40 -21.56
CA ASP A 306 -13.56 1.16 -22.97
C ASP A 306 -15.07 0.91 -23.06
N ASP A 307 -15.86 2.00 -23.02
CA ASP A 307 -17.16 2.19 -23.69
C ASP A 307 -18.05 3.23 -22.96
N GLU A 308 -17.82 4.54 -23.22
CA GLU A 308 -18.81 5.52 -23.74
C GLU A 308 -18.23 6.95 -23.82
#